data_AF-A0A0K2V5M4-F1
#
_entry.id   AF-A0A0K2V5M4-F1
#
_cell.length_a   1.000
_cell.length_b   1.000
_cell.length_c   1.000
_cell.angle_alpha   90.00
_cell.angle_beta   90.00
_cell.angle_gamma   90.00
#
_symmetry.space_group_name_H-M   'P 1'
#
loop_
_entity.id
_entity.type
_entity.pdbx_description
1 polymer ?
#
loop_
_entity_poly.entity_id
_entity_poly.type
_entity_poly.pdbx_seq_one_letter_code
_entity_poly.pdbx_strand_id
1 'polypeptide(L)'
;MCSESPQNLKALMTTGLKIQWEIENSGKPQQELQDRIQQGILILEDATRLVSILDIFSPNEIKEEIQTDHLPYLLLPALLGNLNIRRVSDNRVGVLKVSRIYYEDFLQRLNDYEIIDFVAPKIDENIDDNPPGPSGPPNIPAMNADREEKIRKYKQKKILEEDTAQLHSLVFSDSIKDEDILRSYYFNLINRFALVAFEELNSYSSEVKILKYMENMKKSPNPSVKPSPHVTIEKFQPIIITRDEAQKKVFGLGYSSIPV
;
A
#
# COMPACT_ATOMS: atom_id res chain seq x y z
N MET A 1 28.42 -24.32 -1.22
CA MET A 1 27.15 -25.06 -1.41
C MET A 1 26.40 -24.96 -0.10
N CYS A 2 25.56 -23.94 0.07
CA CYS A 2 24.73 -23.82 1.26
C CYS A 2 23.63 -24.89 1.17
N SER A 3 23.50 -25.69 2.23
CA SER A 3 22.52 -26.76 2.34
C SER A 3 21.10 -26.26 2.05
N GLU A 4 20.46 -26.84 1.05
CA GLU A 4 19.04 -26.66 0.70
C GLU A 4 18.16 -27.39 1.73
N SER A 5 18.22 -26.97 3.00
CA SER A 5 17.44 -27.60 4.07
C SER A 5 16.18 -26.79 4.41
N PRO A 6 15.06 -27.44 4.76
CA PRO A 6 13.83 -26.75 5.22
C PRO A 6 14.07 -25.82 6.42
N GLN A 7 15.02 -26.17 7.30
CA GLN A 7 15.44 -25.32 8.42
C GLN A 7 16.06 -23.99 7.95
N ASN A 8 16.77 -23.99 6.82
CA ASN A 8 17.32 -22.78 6.23
C ASN A 8 16.21 -21.87 5.70
N LEU A 9 15.18 -22.43 5.04
CA LEU A 9 14.04 -21.66 4.53
C LEU A 9 13.26 -20.97 5.66
N LYS A 10 12.94 -21.68 6.75
CA LYS A 10 12.26 -21.08 7.91
C LYS A 10 13.08 -19.93 8.51
N ALA A 11 14.40 -20.09 8.58
CA ALA A 11 15.29 -19.05 9.10
C ALA A 11 15.34 -17.80 8.21
N LEU A 12 15.40 -17.98 6.89
CA LEU A 12 15.35 -16.87 5.91
C LEU A 12 14.03 -16.11 6.02
N MET A 13 12.90 -16.82 6.02
CA MET A 13 11.58 -16.19 6.12
C MET A 13 11.40 -15.44 7.44
N THR A 14 11.79 -16.06 8.56
CA THR A 14 11.76 -15.41 9.88
C THR A 14 12.60 -14.14 9.89
N THR A 15 13.78 -14.17 9.29
CA THR A 15 14.68 -13.01 9.22
C THR A 15 14.10 -11.92 8.32
N GLY A 16 13.53 -12.29 7.17
CA GLY A 16 12.87 -11.38 6.24
C GLY A 16 11.70 -10.64 6.89
N LEU A 17 10.83 -11.34 7.63
CA LEU A 17 9.73 -10.72 8.36
C LEU A 17 10.22 -9.78 9.47
N LYS A 18 11.27 -10.15 10.21
CA LYS A 18 11.88 -9.26 11.21
C LYS A 18 12.40 -7.97 10.58
N ILE A 19 13.07 -8.08 9.42
CA ILE A 19 13.57 -6.93 8.67
C ILE A 19 12.41 -6.04 8.21
N GLN A 20 11.35 -6.65 7.65
CA GLN A 20 10.15 -5.91 7.25
C GLN A 20 9.56 -5.13 8.41
N TRP A 21 9.35 -5.79 9.55
CA TRP A 21 8.82 -5.17 10.75
C TRP A 21 9.70 -4.03 11.27
N GLU A 22 11.02 -4.24 11.30
CA GLU A 22 11.98 -3.21 11.69
C GLU A 22 11.88 -1.99 10.77
N ILE A 23 11.83 -2.19 9.46
CA ILE A 23 11.74 -1.08 8.50
C ILE A 23 10.43 -0.31 8.66
N GLU A 24 9.31 -1.00 8.87
CA GLU A 24 8.01 -0.37 9.08
C GLU A 24 7.93 0.41 10.40
N ASN A 25 8.65 -0.01 11.44
CA ASN A 25 8.54 0.53 12.79
C ASN A 25 9.78 1.31 13.28
N SER A 26 10.84 1.43 12.48
CA SER A 26 12.12 2.00 12.91
C SER A 26 12.06 3.48 13.28
N GLY A 27 11.07 4.23 12.77
CA GLY A 27 10.98 5.70 12.90
C GLY A 27 12.13 6.47 12.25
N LYS A 28 13.09 5.76 11.62
CA LYS A 28 14.28 6.33 10.99
C LYS A 28 13.98 6.83 9.58
N PRO A 29 14.73 7.82 9.08
CA PRO A 29 14.66 8.21 7.67
C PRO A 29 14.96 7.02 6.75
N GLN A 30 14.25 6.94 5.63
CA GLN A 30 14.39 5.84 4.66
C GLN A 30 15.82 5.68 4.11
N GLN A 31 16.58 6.77 4.04
CA GLN A 31 17.99 6.78 3.61
C GLN A 31 18.89 5.98 4.56
N GLU A 32 18.61 5.97 5.86
CA GLU A 32 19.39 5.24 6.86
C GLU A 32 19.07 3.74 6.87
N LEU A 33 17.97 3.34 6.23
CA LEU A 33 17.50 1.95 6.20
C LEU A 33 17.91 1.22 4.91
N GLN A 34 18.62 1.86 3.98
CA GLN A 34 18.88 1.29 2.65
C GLN A 34 19.67 -0.03 2.71
N ASP A 35 20.70 -0.12 3.56
CA ASP A 35 21.47 -1.36 3.74
C ASP A 35 20.57 -2.50 4.26
N ARG A 36 19.66 -2.17 5.18
CA ARG A 36 18.72 -3.12 5.78
C ARG A 36 17.65 -3.56 4.79
N ILE A 37 17.14 -2.64 3.96
CA ILE A 37 16.22 -2.92 2.86
C ILE A 37 16.90 -3.86 1.85
N GLN A 38 18.13 -3.56 1.45
CA GLN A 38 18.88 -4.38 0.50
C GLN A 38 19.16 -5.78 1.07
N GLN A 39 19.51 -5.89 2.35
CA GLN A 39 19.65 -7.17 3.04
C GLN A 39 18.34 -7.96 3.04
N GLY A 40 17.21 -7.32 3.33
CA GLY A 40 15.89 -7.95 3.31
C GLY A 40 15.52 -8.50 1.94
N ILE A 41 15.77 -7.72 0.88
CA ILE A 41 15.53 -8.15 -0.50
C ILE A 41 16.30 -9.44 -0.81
N LEU A 42 17.62 -9.46 -0.56
CA LEU A 42 18.44 -10.63 -0.86
C LEU A 42 17.98 -11.89 -0.11
N ILE A 43 17.63 -11.75 1.18
CA ILE A 43 17.13 -12.86 2.01
C ILE A 43 15.81 -13.41 1.47
N LEU A 44 14.89 -12.52 1.07
CA LEU A 44 13.57 -12.91 0.55
C LEU A 44 13.66 -13.49 -0.87
N GLU A 45 14.60 -13.02 -1.70
CA GLU A 45 14.89 -13.62 -3.01
C GLU A 45 15.42 -15.06 -2.86
N ASP A 46 16.34 -15.30 -1.92
CA ASP A 46 16.82 -16.64 -1.61
C ASP A 46 15.71 -17.54 -1.05
N ALA A 47 14.85 -17.01 -0.17
CA ALA A 47 13.68 -17.74 0.31
C ALA A 47 12.71 -18.11 -0.82
N THR A 48 12.45 -17.18 -1.74
CA THR A 48 11.60 -17.40 -2.92
C THR A 48 12.17 -18.51 -3.82
N ARG A 49 13.49 -18.52 -4.03
CA ARG A 49 14.16 -19.59 -4.78
C ARG A 49 13.96 -20.95 -4.11
N LEU A 50 14.15 -21.04 -2.79
CA LEU A 50 13.98 -22.30 -2.05
C LEU A 50 12.52 -22.77 -2.04
N VAL A 51 11.55 -21.87 -1.89
CA VAL A 51 10.12 -22.19 -2.00
C VAL A 51 9.79 -22.80 -3.35
N SER A 52 10.34 -22.24 -4.43
CA SER A 52 10.16 -22.78 -5.78
C SER A 52 10.83 -24.14 -5.99
N ILE A 53 11.95 -24.41 -5.31
CA ILE A 53 12.64 -25.72 -5.39
C ILE A 53 11.89 -26.78 -4.59
N LEU A 54 11.37 -26.41 -3.42
CA LEU A 54 10.66 -27.32 -2.52
C LEU A 54 9.22 -27.59 -2.94
N ASP A 55 8.68 -26.81 -3.88
CA ASP A 55 7.34 -26.96 -4.47
C ASP A 55 6.24 -27.09 -3.41
N ILE A 56 6.29 -26.21 -2.39
CA ILE A 56 5.43 -26.29 -1.20
C ILE A 56 3.97 -25.86 -1.43
N PHE A 57 3.66 -25.39 -2.64
CA PHE A 57 2.38 -24.78 -3.00
C PHE A 57 1.83 -25.44 -4.25
N SER A 58 0.59 -25.93 -4.17
CA SER A 58 -0.11 -26.47 -5.33
C SER A 58 -1.09 -25.43 -5.90
N PRO A 59 -1.25 -25.32 -7.22
CA PRO A 59 -2.22 -24.41 -7.83
C PRO A 59 -3.68 -24.85 -7.64
N ASN A 60 -3.93 -26.07 -7.17
CA ASN A 60 -5.29 -26.60 -6.95
C ASN A 60 -5.69 -26.62 -5.46
N GLU A 61 -4.89 -25.99 -4.59
CA GLU A 61 -5.16 -25.91 -3.16
C GLU A 61 -6.07 -24.71 -2.84
N ILE A 62 -6.94 -24.86 -1.85
CA ILE A 62 -7.70 -23.75 -1.24
C ILE A 62 -7.10 -23.35 0.11
N LYS A 63 -7.48 -22.19 0.65
CA LYS A 63 -6.93 -21.65 1.92
C LYS A 63 -7.02 -22.62 3.11
N GLU A 64 -7.99 -23.52 3.15
CA GLU A 64 -8.15 -24.53 4.20
C GLU A 64 -7.09 -25.64 4.12
N GLU A 65 -6.56 -25.91 2.94
CA GLU A 65 -5.61 -27.01 2.68
C GLU A 65 -4.15 -26.60 2.94
N ILE A 66 -3.88 -25.29 2.98
CA ILE A 66 -2.53 -24.75 3.22
C ILE A 66 -2.12 -24.99 4.67
N GLN A 67 -0.98 -25.66 4.88
CA GLN A 67 -0.42 -25.85 6.22
C GLN A 67 -0.07 -24.52 6.89
N THR A 68 -0.29 -24.42 8.19
CA THR A 68 -0.04 -23.19 8.97
C THR A 68 1.41 -22.70 8.82
N ASP A 69 2.37 -23.63 8.79
CA ASP A 69 3.80 -23.34 8.60
C ASP A 69 4.14 -22.84 7.19
N HIS A 70 3.26 -23.04 6.20
CA HIS A 70 3.47 -22.61 4.81
C HIS A 70 2.90 -21.22 4.51
N LEU A 71 1.90 -20.77 5.27
CA LEU A 71 1.27 -19.45 5.11
C LEU A 71 2.27 -18.28 5.02
N PRO A 72 3.36 -18.22 5.81
CA PRO A 72 4.31 -17.11 5.72
C PRO A 72 4.90 -16.96 4.32
N TYR A 73 5.11 -18.05 3.59
CA TYR A 73 5.77 -18.01 2.29
C TYR A 73 4.88 -17.41 1.19
N LEU A 74 3.55 -17.37 1.38
CA LEU A 74 2.65 -16.62 0.47
C LEU A 74 2.96 -15.12 0.47
N LEU A 75 3.53 -14.59 1.56
CA LEU A 75 3.85 -13.17 1.68
C LEU A 75 5.09 -12.77 0.86
N LEU A 76 5.91 -13.72 0.39
CA LEU A 76 7.20 -13.43 -0.24
C LEU A 76 7.12 -12.38 -1.35
N PRO A 77 6.18 -12.47 -2.32
CA PRO A 77 6.09 -11.45 -3.37
C PRO A 77 5.66 -10.10 -2.78
N ALA A 78 4.70 -10.06 -1.85
CA ALA A 78 4.26 -8.81 -1.22
C ALA A 78 5.38 -8.08 -0.46
N LEU A 79 6.20 -8.84 0.28
CA LEU A 79 7.35 -8.33 1.02
C LEU A 79 8.42 -7.81 0.06
N LEU A 80 8.74 -8.56 -0.99
CA LEU A 80 9.67 -8.12 -2.03
C LEU A 80 9.19 -6.84 -2.73
N GLY A 81 7.90 -6.77 -3.08
CA GLY A 81 7.29 -5.57 -3.65
C GLY A 81 7.43 -4.36 -2.72
N ASN A 82 7.19 -4.55 -1.43
CA ASN A 82 7.24 -3.49 -0.42
C ASN A 82 8.66 -3.00 -0.12
N LEU A 83 9.64 -3.91 -0.08
CA LEU A 83 11.03 -3.50 0.11
C LEU A 83 11.60 -2.83 -1.14
N ASN A 84 11.29 -3.35 -2.34
CA ASN A 84 11.75 -2.75 -3.59
C ASN A 84 11.24 -1.32 -3.75
N ILE A 85 9.97 -1.03 -3.45
CA ILE A 85 9.43 0.33 -3.55
C ILE A 85 10.06 1.29 -2.54
N ARG A 86 10.62 0.78 -1.43
CA ARG A 86 11.37 1.57 -0.44
C ARG A 86 12.85 1.73 -0.79
N ARG A 87 13.35 1.08 -1.85
CA ARG A 87 14.73 1.24 -2.30
C ARG A 87 14.91 2.57 -3.01
N VAL A 88 15.97 3.30 -2.65
CA VAL A 88 16.42 4.49 -3.37
C VAL A 88 17.13 4.05 -4.64
N SER A 89 16.73 4.60 -5.79
CA SER A 89 17.30 4.24 -7.09
C SER A 89 17.16 5.40 -8.07
N ASP A 90 18.16 5.57 -8.93
CA ASP A 90 18.12 6.51 -10.05
C ASP A 90 17.06 6.10 -11.10
N ASN A 91 16.79 4.80 -11.22
CA ASN A 91 15.75 4.27 -12.10
C ASN A 91 14.46 3.98 -11.32
N ARG A 92 13.81 5.03 -10.82
CA ARG A 92 12.57 4.90 -10.03
C ARG A 92 11.47 4.17 -10.80
N VAL A 93 11.30 4.44 -12.09
CA VAL A 93 10.29 3.78 -12.93
C VAL A 93 10.56 2.28 -13.03
N GLY A 94 11.81 1.86 -13.15
CA GLY A 94 12.19 0.45 -13.14
C GLY A 94 11.86 -0.23 -11.81
N VAL A 95 12.13 0.43 -10.69
CA VAL A 95 11.76 -0.07 -9.36
C VAL A 95 10.25 -0.27 -9.24
N LEU A 96 9.45 0.71 -9.66
CA LEU A 96 7.98 0.59 -9.62
C LEU A 96 7.47 -0.57 -10.48
N LYS A 97 8.05 -0.78 -11.66
CA LYS A 97 7.69 -1.92 -12.53
C LYS A 97 7.95 -3.26 -11.85
N VAL A 98 9.10 -3.40 -11.18
CA VAL A 98 9.43 -4.62 -10.44
C VAL A 98 8.46 -4.82 -9.27
N SER A 99 8.19 -3.79 -8.47
CA SER A 99 7.22 -3.86 -7.37
C SER A 99 5.81 -4.20 -7.85
N ARG A 100 5.39 -3.66 -9.00
CA ARG A 100 4.11 -4.00 -9.63
C ARG A 100 4.01 -5.50 -9.92
N ILE A 101 5.01 -6.09 -10.57
CA ILE A 101 5.02 -7.52 -10.91
C ILE A 101 4.85 -8.38 -9.66
N TYR A 102 5.59 -8.05 -8.59
CA TYR A 102 5.49 -8.74 -7.31
C TYR A 102 4.09 -8.63 -6.68
N TYR A 103 3.46 -7.47 -6.74
CA TYR A 103 2.11 -7.27 -6.19
C TYR A 103 1.02 -7.93 -7.03
N GLU A 104 1.14 -7.93 -8.37
CA GLU A 104 0.23 -8.66 -9.26
C GLU A 104 0.31 -10.17 -9.01
N ASP A 105 1.53 -10.73 -8.93
CA ASP A 105 1.74 -12.15 -8.60
C ASP A 105 1.17 -12.50 -7.21
N PHE A 106 1.41 -11.67 -6.20
CA PHE A 106 0.85 -11.88 -4.87
C PHE A 106 -0.68 -11.93 -4.87
N LEU A 107 -1.34 -10.91 -5.43
CA LEU A 107 -2.80 -10.85 -5.42
C LEU A 107 -3.43 -11.94 -6.29
N GLN A 108 -2.77 -12.33 -7.39
CA GLN A 108 -3.24 -13.45 -8.20
C GLN A 108 -3.22 -14.75 -7.38
N ARG A 109 -2.10 -15.06 -6.71
CA ARG A 109 -2.00 -16.24 -5.83
C ARG A 109 -3.09 -16.22 -4.77
N LEU A 110 -3.31 -15.10 -4.09
CA LEU A 110 -4.35 -15.02 -3.06
C LEU A 110 -5.77 -15.25 -3.60
N ASN A 111 -6.04 -14.86 -4.85
CA ASN A 111 -7.30 -15.19 -5.51
C ASN A 111 -7.38 -16.69 -5.84
N ASP A 112 -6.30 -17.28 -6.35
CA ASP A 112 -6.23 -18.70 -6.70
C ASP A 112 -6.48 -19.60 -5.48
N TYR A 113 -5.95 -19.22 -4.31
CA TYR A 113 -6.18 -19.91 -3.02
C TYR A 113 -7.49 -19.51 -2.31
N GLU A 114 -8.33 -18.65 -2.89
CA GLU A 114 -9.57 -18.14 -2.28
C GLU A 114 -9.38 -17.47 -0.90
N ILE A 115 -8.23 -16.80 -0.71
CA ILE A 115 -7.88 -16.07 0.52
C ILE A 115 -8.53 -14.68 0.55
N ILE A 116 -8.67 -14.05 -0.61
CA ILE A 116 -9.25 -12.71 -0.76
C ILE A 116 -10.47 -12.72 -1.68
N ASP A 117 -11.42 -11.83 -1.40
CA ASP A 117 -12.68 -11.73 -2.15
C ASP A 117 -12.66 -10.65 -3.25
N PHE A 118 -11.51 -9.99 -3.45
CA PHE A 118 -11.37 -8.91 -4.43
C PHE A 118 -10.34 -9.25 -5.50
N VAL A 119 -10.64 -8.81 -6.72
CA VAL A 119 -9.77 -9.03 -7.88
C VAL A 119 -8.67 -7.98 -7.91
N ALA A 120 -7.46 -8.41 -8.26
CA ALA A 120 -6.32 -7.51 -8.47
C ALA A 120 -6.65 -6.44 -9.54
N PRO A 121 -6.28 -5.17 -9.32
CA PRO A 121 -6.41 -4.14 -10.35
C PRO A 121 -5.60 -4.52 -11.59
N LYS A 122 -6.25 -4.54 -12.76
CA LYS A 122 -5.56 -4.73 -14.03
C LYS A 122 -4.93 -3.42 -14.46
N ILE A 123 -3.61 -3.36 -14.49
CA ILE A 123 -2.86 -2.18 -14.93
C ILE A 123 -2.51 -2.33 -16.40
N ASP A 124 -2.87 -1.36 -17.23
CA ASP A 124 -2.42 -1.32 -18.62
C ASP A 124 -0.93 -0.99 -18.68
N GLU A 125 -0.17 -1.77 -19.45
CA GLU A 125 1.25 -1.50 -19.69
C GLU A 125 1.46 -0.24 -20.53
N ASN A 126 0.48 0.11 -21.38
CA ASN A 126 0.49 1.29 -22.21
C ASN A 126 -0.04 2.49 -21.43
N ILE A 127 0.68 2.88 -20.39
CA ILE A 127 0.43 4.14 -19.68
C ILE A 127 0.70 5.28 -20.65
N ASP A 128 -0.38 5.78 -21.25
CA ASP A 128 -0.41 6.92 -22.15
C ASP A 128 0.38 8.09 -21.56
N ASP A 129 1.30 8.64 -22.35
CA ASP A 129 2.15 9.77 -22.00
C ASP A 129 1.37 11.09 -21.96
N ASN A 130 0.08 11.06 -22.36
CA ASN A 130 -0.78 12.21 -22.23
C ASN A 130 -0.84 12.70 -20.77
N PRO A 131 -0.68 14.02 -20.55
CA PRO A 131 -0.84 14.60 -19.22
C PRO A 131 -2.23 14.24 -18.67
N PRO A 132 -2.40 14.11 -17.34
CA PRO A 132 -3.70 13.88 -16.75
C PRO A 132 -4.66 14.98 -17.21
N GLY A 133 -5.51 14.64 -18.19
CA GLY A 133 -6.49 15.55 -18.76
C GLY A 133 -7.61 15.80 -17.75
N PRO A 134 -8.33 16.92 -17.85
CA PRO A 134 -9.48 17.18 -16.99
C PRO A 134 -10.50 16.05 -17.19
N SER A 135 -10.76 15.30 -16.13
CA SER A 135 -11.87 14.36 -16.05
C SER A 135 -13.16 15.10 -16.41
N GLY A 136 -14.09 14.41 -17.09
CA GLY A 136 -15.41 14.95 -17.40
C GLY A 136 -16.19 15.42 -16.16
N PRO A 137 -17.43 15.94 -16.33
CA PRO A 137 -18.20 16.50 -15.22
C PRO A 137 -18.26 15.54 -14.02
N PRO A 138 -18.06 16.04 -12.78
CA PRO A 138 -17.93 15.19 -11.60
C PRO A 138 -19.20 14.39 -11.34
N ASN A 139 -19.07 13.07 -11.28
CA ASN A 139 -20.16 12.16 -10.90
C ASN A 139 -20.20 12.04 -9.37
N ILE A 140 -21.00 12.90 -8.73
CA ILE A 140 -21.07 13.01 -7.26
C ILE A 140 -21.42 11.66 -6.59
N PRO A 141 -22.41 10.87 -7.08
CA PRO A 141 -22.68 9.53 -6.52
C PRO A 141 -21.49 8.58 -6.59
N ALA A 142 -20.80 8.50 -7.74
CA ALA A 142 -19.63 7.64 -7.88
C ALA A 142 -18.49 8.06 -6.95
N MET A 143 -18.24 9.37 -6.83
CA MET A 143 -17.22 9.91 -5.92
C MET A 143 -17.52 9.60 -4.45
N ASN A 144 -18.79 9.61 -4.05
CA ASN A 144 -19.19 9.25 -2.69
C ASN A 144 -18.98 7.74 -2.43
N ALA A 145 -19.34 6.89 -3.37
CA ALA A 145 -19.11 5.44 -3.28
C ALA A 145 -17.61 5.11 -3.17
N ASP A 146 -16.77 5.72 -4.03
CA ASP A 146 -15.31 5.55 -3.98
C ASP A 146 -14.72 5.99 -2.63
N ARG A 147 -15.26 7.09 -2.08
CA ARG A 147 -14.85 7.59 -0.76
C ARG A 147 -15.23 6.61 0.34
N GLU A 148 -16.46 6.10 0.34
CA GLU A 148 -16.95 5.14 1.32
C GLU A 148 -16.14 3.84 1.28
N GLU A 149 -15.82 3.34 0.09
CA GLU A 149 -14.99 2.16 -0.08
C GLU A 149 -13.57 2.37 0.47
N LYS A 150 -12.95 3.51 0.19
CA LYS A 150 -11.64 3.88 0.76
C LYS A 150 -11.68 3.94 2.28
N ILE A 151 -12.73 4.51 2.85
CA ILE A 151 -12.90 4.56 4.32
C ILE A 151 -13.03 3.15 4.90
N ARG A 152 -13.80 2.27 4.24
CA ARG A 152 -13.96 0.87 4.68
C ARG A 152 -12.62 0.13 4.65
N LYS A 153 -11.88 0.21 3.53
CA LYS A 153 -10.55 -0.43 3.37
C LYS A 153 -9.54 0.11 4.39
N TYR A 154 -9.51 1.42 4.61
CA TYR A 154 -8.64 2.04 5.62
C TYR A 154 -8.93 1.51 7.03
N LYS A 155 -10.20 1.42 7.42
CA LYS A 155 -10.59 0.86 8.73
C LYS A 155 -10.18 -0.60 8.85
N GLN A 156 -10.44 -1.41 7.83
CA GLN A 156 -10.05 -2.83 7.80
C GLN A 156 -8.54 -3.00 7.94
N LYS A 157 -7.75 -2.27 7.15
CA LYS A 157 -6.28 -2.27 7.21
C LYS A 157 -5.78 -1.92 8.61
N LYS A 158 -6.37 -0.89 9.22
CA LYS A 158 -5.99 -0.45 10.57
C LYS A 158 -6.24 -1.52 11.64
N ILE A 159 -7.37 -2.22 11.57
CA ILE A 159 -7.68 -3.32 12.51
C ILE A 159 -6.64 -4.44 12.36
N LEU A 160 -6.36 -4.85 11.12
CA LEU A 160 -5.35 -5.89 10.85
C LEU A 160 -3.95 -5.48 11.31
N GLU A 161 -3.60 -4.20 11.17
CA GLU A 161 -2.33 -3.64 11.68
C GLU A 161 -2.24 -3.72 13.21
N GLU A 162 -3.30 -3.35 13.92
CA GLU A 162 -3.34 -3.42 15.38
C GLU A 162 -3.26 -4.87 15.87
N ASP A 163 -4.02 -5.79 15.27
CA ASP A 163 -4.04 -7.20 15.64
C ASP A 163 -2.68 -7.88 15.38
N THR A 164 -2.11 -7.65 14.19
CA THR A 164 -0.80 -8.21 13.86
C THR A 164 0.31 -7.63 14.74
N ALA A 165 0.23 -6.36 15.13
CA ALA A 165 1.21 -5.75 16.03
C ALA A 165 1.22 -6.36 17.43
N GLN A 166 0.04 -6.67 17.98
CA GLN A 166 -0.09 -7.29 19.31
C GLN A 166 0.54 -8.68 19.37
N LEU A 167 0.38 -9.47 18.30
CA LEU A 167 0.85 -10.86 18.25
C LEU A 167 2.28 -10.99 17.70
N HIS A 168 2.79 -9.97 17.00
CA HIS A 168 4.10 -10.02 16.34
C HIS A 168 5.21 -10.50 17.30
N SER A 169 5.40 -9.81 18.43
CA SER A 169 6.47 -10.17 19.37
C SER A 169 6.38 -11.61 19.87
N LEU A 170 5.16 -12.11 20.13
CA LEU A 170 4.89 -13.45 20.64
C LEU A 170 5.18 -14.55 19.60
N VAL A 171 4.87 -14.29 18.33
CA VAL A 171 5.19 -15.19 17.21
C VAL A 171 6.69 -15.31 17.05
N PHE A 172 7.43 -14.19 17.08
CA PHE A 172 8.88 -14.21 16.89
C PHE A 172 9.67 -14.74 18.09
N SER A 173 9.09 -14.75 19.29
CA SER A 173 9.65 -15.41 20.47
C SER A 173 9.23 -16.87 20.59
N ASP A 174 8.60 -17.45 19.56
CA ASP A 174 8.11 -18.83 19.53
C ASP A 174 7.26 -19.19 20.76
N SER A 175 6.54 -18.19 21.28
CA SER A 175 5.78 -18.28 22.53
C SER A 175 4.34 -18.73 22.29
N ILE A 176 3.87 -18.62 21.05
CA ILE A 176 2.57 -19.13 20.63
C ILE A 176 2.70 -20.62 20.31
N LYS A 177 2.09 -21.46 21.15
CA LYS A 177 2.00 -22.91 20.93
C LYS A 177 0.68 -23.34 20.29
N ASP A 178 -0.30 -22.45 20.30
CA ASP A 178 -1.62 -22.68 19.73
C ASP A 178 -1.57 -22.43 18.21
N GLU A 179 -1.80 -23.50 17.44
CA GLU A 179 -1.76 -23.44 15.98
C GLU A 179 -2.84 -22.52 15.41
N ASP A 180 -4.04 -22.49 15.99
CA ASP A 180 -5.15 -21.67 15.47
C ASP A 180 -4.85 -20.17 15.62
N ILE A 181 -4.21 -19.79 16.73
CA ILE A 181 -3.75 -18.41 16.95
C ILE A 181 -2.67 -18.05 15.94
N LEU A 182 -1.70 -18.94 15.71
CA LEU A 182 -0.62 -18.72 14.74
C LEU A 182 -1.16 -18.60 13.30
N ARG A 183 -2.10 -19.48 12.94
CA ARG A 183 -2.77 -19.48 11.65
C ARG A 183 -3.54 -18.18 11.42
N SER A 184 -4.34 -17.76 12.41
CA SER A 184 -5.07 -16.49 12.38
C SER A 184 -4.15 -15.29 12.21
N TYR A 185 -3.02 -15.27 12.93
CA TYR A 185 -2.00 -14.23 12.77
C TYR A 185 -1.49 -14.12 11.33
N TYR A 186 -1.11 -15.24 10.70
CA TYR A 186 -0.60 -15.21 9.33
C TYR A 186 -1.66 -14.81 8.31
N PHE A 187 -2.91 -15.26 8.47
CA PHE A 187 -4.00 -14.79 7.61
C PHE A 187 -4.26 -13.29 7.76
N ASN A 188 -4.22 -12.75 8.98
CA ASN A 188 -4.37 -11.31 9.18
C ASN A 188 -3.22 -10.53 8.53
N LEU A 189 -1.99 -11.05 8.62
CA LEU A 189 -0.82 -10.46 7.98
C LEU A 189 -0.94 -10.50 6.45
N ILE A 190 -1.36 -11.62 5.88
CA ILE A 190 -1.61 -11.78 4.43
C ILE A 190 -2.69 -10.80 3.96
N ASN A 191 -3.82 -10.72 4.66
CA ASN A 191 -4.91 -9.80 4.32
C ASN A 191 -4.48 -8.33 4.41
N ARG A 192 -3.66 -7.98 5.42
CA ARG A 192 -3.08 -6.64 5.51
C ARG A 192 -2.24 -6.32 4.29
N PHE A 193 -1.32 -7.22 3.93
CA PHE A 193 -0.45 -7.03 2.76
C PHE A 193 -1.25 -7.04 1.44
N ALA A 194 -2.38 -7.74 1.38
CA ALA A 194 -3.27 -7.71 0.20
C ALA A 194 -3.89 -6.32 0.00
N LEU A 195 -4.32 -5.68 1.09
CA LEU A 195 -4.80 -4.29 1.04
C LEU A 195 -3.68 -3.31 0.65
N VAL A 196 -2.46 -3.50 1.16
CA VAL A 196 -1.28 -2.70 0.77
C VAL A 196 -1.00 -2.86 -0.73
N ALA A 197 -0.90 -4.09 -1.22
CA ALA A 197 -0.66 -4.38 -2.64
C ALA A 197 -1.74 -3.76 -3.53
N PHE A 198 -3.00 -3.86 -3.13
CA PHE A 198 -4.11 -3.24 -3.85
C PHE A 198 -3.98 -1.72 -3.93
N GLU A 199 -3.62 -1.05 -2.84
CA GLU A 199 -3.40 0.40 -2.81
C GLU A 199 -2.23 0.81 -3.72
N GLU A 200 -1.10 0.10 -3.65
CA GLU A 200 0.10 0.37 -4.46
C GLU A 200 -0.17 0.18 -5.97
N LEU A 201 -0.96 -0.84 -6.36
CA LEU A 201 -1.32 -1.05 -7.76
C LEU A 201 -2.25 0.06 -8.30
N ASN A 202 -3.15 0.60 -7.47
CA ASN A 202 -4.03 1.70 -7.88
C ASN A 202 -3.27 3.04 -8.02
N SER A 203 -2.24 3.27 -7.21
CA SER A 203 -1.41 4.48 -7.29
C SER A 203 -0.37 4.40 -8.42
N TYR A 204 0.06 3.20 -8.80
CA TYR A 204 1.12 2.94 -9.79
C TYR A 204 1.02 3.79 -11.06
N SER A 205 -0.15 3.77 -11.73
CA SER A 205 -0.32 4.46 -13.02
C SER A 205 -0.12 5.97 -12.88
N SER A 206 -0.59 6.56 -11.78
CA SER A 206 -0.44 7.99 -11.52
C SER A 206 1.01 8.35 -11.18
N GLU A 207 1.70 7.53 -10.38
CA GLU A 207 3.10 7.73 -10.03
C GLU A 207 4.00 7.67 -11.28
N VAL A 208 3.82 6.67 -12.15
CA VAL A 208 4.59 6.54 -13.39
C VAL A 208 4.37 7.73 -14.33
N LYS A 209 3.13 8.20 -14.49
CA LYS A 209 2.82 9.40 -15.31
C LYS A 209 3.54 10.64 -14.78
N ILE A 210 3.50 10.86 -13.46
CA ILE A 210 4.18 11.99 -12.83
C ILE A 210 5.69 11.91 -13.03
N LEU A 211 6.30 10.73 -12.82
CA LEU A 211 7.74 10.55 -12.98
C LEU A 211 8.21 10.79 -14.42
N LYS A 212 7.49 10.26 -15.42
CA LYS A 212 7.75 10.52 -16.84
C LYS A 212 7.64 12.02 -17.17
N TYR A 213 6.57 12.67 -16.70
CA TYR A 213 6.38 14.11 -16.91
C TYR A 213 7.53 14.93 -16.29
N MET A 214 7.95 14.60 -15.07
CA MET A 214 9.08 15.25 -14.40
C MET A 214 10.40 15.05 -15.16
N GLU A 215 10.63 13.86 -15.70
CA GLU A 215 11.81 13.57 -16.53
C GLU A 215 11.81 14.40 -17.83
N ASN A 216 10.66 14.51 -18.50
CA ASN A 216 10.49 15.31 -19.70
C ASN A 216 10.71 16.82 -19.43
N MET A 217 10.21 17.32 -18.30
CA MET A 217 10.47 18.71 -17.85
C MET A 217 11.95 18.97 -17.55
N LYS A 218 12.67 18.00 -16.97
CA LYS A 218 14.13 18.11 -16.75
C LYS A 218 14.91 18.12 -18.07
N LYS A 219 14.50 17.34 -19.07
CA LYS A 219 15.12 17.28 -20.40
C LYS A 219 14.82 18.52 -21.25
N SER A 220 13.69 19.18 -21.02
CA SER A 220 13.26 20.40 -21.72
C SER A 220 13.12 21.58 -20.73
N PRO A 221 14.23 22.20 -20.29
CA PRO A 221 14.18 23.33 -19.35
C PRO A 221 13.49 24.58 -19.91
N ASN A 222 13.09 24.59 -21.19
CA ASN A 222 12.28 25.62 -21.81
C ASN A 222 11.03 25.00 -22.47
N PRO A 223 9.88 24.93 -21.79
CA PRO A 223 8.70 25.41 -22.47
C PRO A 223 8.88 26.92 -22.55
N SER A 224 8.99 27.48 -23.75
CA SER A 224 8.49 28.82 -23.97
C SER A 224 7.03 28.82 -23.53
N VAL A 225 6.79 29.02 -22.24
CA VAL A 225 5.52 29.47 -21.70
C VAL A 225 5.35 30.80 -22.40
N LYS A 226 4.64 30.79 -23.54
CA LYS A 226 3.90 31.98 -23.92
C LYS A 226 3.18 32.35 -22.64
N PRO A 227 3.41 33.53 -22.05
CA PRO A 227 2.68 33.91 -20.87
C PRO A 227 1.22 33.68 -21.23
N SER A 228 0.57 32.74 -20.53
CA SER A 228 -0.88 32.69 -20.51
C SER A 228 -1.28 34.15 -20.30
N PRO A 229 -2.19 34.73 -21.12
CA PRO A 229 -2.63 36.09 -20.88
C PRO A 229 -2.94 36.16 -19.39
N HIS A 230 -2.24 37.04 -18.67
CA HIS A 230 -2.36 37.18 -17.24
C HIS A 230 -3.85 37.35 -16.97
N VAL A 231 -4.53 36.26 -16.58
CA VAL A 231 -5.76 36.41 -15.84
C VAL A 231 -5.23 36.97 -14.54
N THR A 232 -5.39 38.27 -14.38
CA THR A 232 -5.23 38.94 -13.10
C THR A 232 -6.03 38.11 -12.11
N ILE A 233 -5.36 37.25 -11.36
CA ILE A 233 -5.94 36.60 -10.21
C ILE A 233 -6.17 37.77 -9.27
N GLU A 234 -7.40 38.28 -9.25
CA GLU A 234 -7.81 39.21 -8.20
C GLU A 234 -7.39 38.56 -6.88
N LYS A 235 -6.55 39.27 -6.13
CA LYS A 235 -6.07 38.80 -4.84
C LYS A 235 -7.29 38.33 -4.05
N PHE A 236 -7.29 37.08 -3.61
CA PHE A 236 -8.35 36.52 -2.79
C PHE A 236 -8.65 37.49 -1.64
N GLN A 237 -9.76 38.20 -1.74
CA GLN A 237 -10.25 39.04 -0.65
C GLN A 237 -10.84 38.07 0.38
N PRO A 238 -10.29 37.97 1.59
CA PRO A 238 -10.87 37.13 2.61
C PRO A 238 -12.30 37.63 2.89
N ILE A 239 -13.29 36.75 2.75
CA ILE A 239 -14.66 37.07 3.13
C ILE A 239 -14.66 37.17 4.66
N ILE A 240 -14.77 38.39 5.18
CA ILE A 240 -14.91 38.63 6.60
C ILE A 240 -16.34 38.23 6.97
N ILE A 241 -16.50 37.04 7.57
CA ILE A 241 -17.79 36.56 8.09
C ILE A 241 -18.06 37.23 9.45
N THR A 242 -18.11 38.57 9.47
CA THR A 242 -18.62 39.31 10.62
C THR A 242 -20.12 39.51 10.45
N ARG A 243 -20.88 39.21 11.50
CA ARG A 243 -22.32 39.45 11.53
C ARG A 243 -22.59 40.95 11.39
N ASP A 244 -23.41 41.34 10.42
CA ASP A 244 -23.89 42.71 10.31
C ASP A 244 -24.68 43.11 11.57
N GLU A 245 -24.69 44.41 11.89
CA GLU A 245 -25.42 44.94 13.06
C GLU A 245 -26.90 44.55 13.08
N ALA A 246 -27.50 44.37 11.90
CA ALA A 246 -28.86 43.86 11.75
C ALA A 246 -28.99 42.40 12.20
N GLN A 247 -28.06 41.52 11.82
CA GLN A 247 -28.07 40.11 12.21
C GLN A 247 -27.79 39.93 13.71
N LYS A 248 -26.94 40.79 14.28
CA LYS A 248 -26.66 40.81 15.74
C LYS A 248 -27.89 41.18 16.56
N LYS A 249 -28.76 42.07 16.05
CA LYS A 249 -30.01 42.47 16.72
C LYS A 249 -31.07 41.36 16.73
N VAL A 250 -31.13 40.52 15.70
CA VAL A 250 -32.15 39.45 15.58
C VAL A 250 -31.79 38.22 16.40
N PHE A 251 -30.51 37.82 16.44
CA PHE A 251 -30.07 36.61 17.15
C PHE A 251 -29.78 36.81 18.65
N GLY A 252 -29.87 38.06 19.16
CA GLY A 252 -29.68 38.39 20.58
C GLY A 252 -30.97 38.59 21.38
N LEU A 253 -32.13 38.58 20.73
CA LEU A 253 -33.44 38.61 21.39
C LEU A 253 -33.83 37.15 21.67
N GLY A 254 -33.52 36.69 22.88
CA GLY A 254 -33.83 35.34 23.34
C GLY A 254 -35.28 34.96 23.04
N TYR A 255 -35.46 33.73 22.54
CA TYR A 255 -36.78 33.13 22.36
C TYR A 255 -37.55 33.20 23.68
N SER A 256 -38.67 33.90 23.69
CA SER A 256 -39.64 33.78 24.77
C SER A 256 -40.22 32.37 24.72
N SER A 257 -39.83 31.51 25.66
CA SER A 257 -40.43 30.22 25.89
C SER A 257 -41.92 30.41 26.23
N ILE A 258 -42.81 29.85 25.41
CA ILE A 258 -44.28 29.84 25.59
C ILE A 258 -44.67 28.46 26.18
N PRO A 259 -45.75 28.30 26.97
CA PRO A 259 -46.23 29.04 28.15
C PRO A 259 -46.40 28.07 29.36
N VAL A 260 -47.00 28.56 30.46
CA VAL A 260 -47.59 27.73 31.54
C VAL A 260 -48.92 27.15 31.08
#